data_AF-A0A934P2R8-F1
#
_entry.id   AF-A0A934P2R8-F1
#
_cell.length_a   1.000
_cell.length_b   1.000
_cell.length_c   1.000
_cell.angle_alpha   90.00
_cell.angle_beta   90.00
_cell.angle_gamma   90.00
#
_symmetry.space_group_name_H-M   'P 1'
#
loop_
_entity.id
_entity.type
_entity.pdbx_description
1 polymer ?
#
loop_
_entity_poly.entity_id
_entity_poly.type
_entity_poly.pdbx_seq_one_letter_code
_entity_poly.pdbx_strand_id
1 'polypeptide(L)'
;MTTKSLTHILLGTAAAAALSLGFAPGASAHPAGPWGVEGPCVGQTPDECLWSPSEDGLTWSLYGRTAHYDKLGNFVCQTGYVQSDAAYCDTLMTTVRALPQLPIGDWIWVGA
;
A
#
# COMPACT_ATOMS: atom_id res chain seq x y z
N MET A 1 47.47 38.03 24.00
CA MET A 1 46.58 37.15 24.77
C MET A 1 45.33 36.88 23.94
N THR A 2 44.99 35.61 23.86
CA THR A 2 44.05 34.97 22.94
C THR A 2 42.69 34.81 23.61
N THR A 3 41.58 35.13 22.93
CA THR A 3 40.34 34.34 23.08
C THR A 3 39.44 34.48 21.86
N LYS A 4 39.31 33.35 21.16
CA LYS A 4 38.61 33.16 19.89
C LYS A 4 37.09 33.11 20.08
N SER A 5 36.39 33.83 19.20
CA SER A 5 35.18 33.39 18.48
C SER A 5 34.43 32.18 19.07
N LEU A 6 33.41 32.48 19.87
CA LEU A 6 32.21 31.65 20.00
C LEU A 6 31.20 32.12 18.94
N THR A 7 30.29 31.24 18.51
CA THR A 7 29.02 31.58 17.82
C THR A 7 28.96 31.50 16.28
N HIS A 8 29.65 30.57 15.61
CA HIS A 8 29.38 30.34 14.18
C HIS A 8 29.28 28.87 13.73
N ILE A 9 29.32 27.90 14.65
CA ILE A 9 29.25 26.48 14.29
C ILE A 9 27.98 25.89 14.91
N LEU A 10 26.82 26.12 14.30
CA LEU A 10 25.60 25.31 14.59
C LEU A 10 24.48 25.45 13.53
N LEU A 11 24.66 26.23 12.46
CA LEU A 11 23.63 26.44 11.42
C LEU A 11 23.81 25.61 10.13
N GLY A 12 24.67 24.59 10.14
CA GLY A 12 25.18 23.98 8.91
C GLY A 12 24.53 22.70 8.40
N THR A 13 23.59 22.05 9.10
CA THR A 13 23.17 20.66 8.76
C THR A 13 21.68 20.45 8.48
N ALA A 14 20.81 21.46 8.64
CA ALA A 14 19.37 21.27 8.41
C ALA A 14 18.94 21.40 6.93
N ALA A 15 19.74 22.05 6.08
CA ALA A 15 19.31 22.37 4.71
C ALA A 15 19.45 21.20 3.71
N ALA A 16 20.29 20.21 3.99
CA ALA A 16 20.49 19.08 3.07
C ALA A 16 19.36 18.03 3.14
N ALA A 17 18.60 17.99 4.23
CA ALA A 17 17.47 17.06 4.36
C ALA A 17 16.19 17.56 3.67
N ALA A 18 16.05 18.88 3.48
CA ALA A 18 14.87 19.47 2.85
C ALA A 18 14.83 19.30 1.32
N LEU A 19 15.99 19.11 0.68
CA LEU A 19 16.08 18.99 -0.78
C LEU A 19 15.83 17.57 -1.31
N SER A 20 15.87 16.55 -0.44
CA SER A 20 15.59 15.17 -0.82
C SER A 20 14.10 14.81 -0.81
N LEU A 21 13.25 15.66 -0.21
CA LEU A 21 11.80 15.44 -0.12
C LEU A 21 11.02 15.92 -1.35
N GLY A 22 11.66 16.68 -2.25
CA GLY A 22 11.00 17.22 -3.46
C GLY A 22 10.79 16.21 -4.59
N PHE A 23 11.39 15.02 -4.48
CA PHE A 23 11.26 13.92 -5.45
C PHE A 23 10.73 12.64 -4.83
N ALA A 24 10.08 12.70 -3.66
CA ALA A 24 9.21 11.61 -3.28
C ALA A 24 8.12 11.56 -4.36
N PRO A 25 7.97 10.46 -5.13
CA PRO A 25 6.80 10.31 -5.98
C PRO A 25 5.63 10.58 -5.07
N GLY A 26 4.80 11.57 -5.44
CA GLY A 26 3.66 11.97 -4.64
C GLY A 26 2.98 10.68 -4.22
N ALA A 27 2.85 10.48 -2.90
CA ALA A 27 2.05 9.38 -2.39
C ALA A 27 0.65 9.66 -2.92
N SER A 28 0.36 9.17 -4.12
CA SER A 28 -0.96 9.13 -4.70
C SER A 28 -1.75 8.42 -3.63
N ALA A 29 -2.55 9.21 -2.93
CA ALA A 29 -3.28 8.73 -1.77
C ALA A 29 -4.13 7.60 -2.33
N HIS A 30 -3.78 6.38 -1.92
CA HIS A 30 -4.57 5.24 -2.31
C HIS A 30 -6.02 5.57 -1.98
N PRO A 31 -6.95 5.41 -2.94
CA PRO A 31 -8.34 5.71 -2.73
C PRO A 31 -8.78 5.23 -1.34
N ALA A 32 -9.19 6.16 -0.49
CA ALA A 32 -9.47 5.82 0.89
C ALA A 32 -10.75 4.97 0.94
N GLY A 33 -10.60 3.72 1.36
CA GLY A 33 -11.72 2.84 1.64
C GLY A 33 -12.05 1.84 0.52
N PRO A 34 -13.01 0.94 0.79
CA PRO A 34 -13.21 -0.25 0.00
C PRO A 34 -13.72 -0.05 -1.41
N TRP A 35 -14.33 1.08 -1.69
CA TRP A 35 -14.95 1.36 -2.99
C TRP A 35 -14.01 2.07 -3.96
N GLY A 36 -12.82 2.46 -3.51
CA GLY A 36 -11.86 3.14 -4.34
C GLY A 36 -10.79 2.22 -4.94
N VAL A 37 -10.72 0.96 -4.52
CA VAL A 37 -9.79 -0.05 -5.04
C VAL A 37 -10.51 -0.93 -6.06
N GLU A 38 -9.89 -1.21 -7.20
CA GLU A 38 -10.39 -2.26 -8.09
C GLU A 38 -10.31 -3.63 -7.38
N GLY A 39 -11.43 -4.35 -7.38
CA GLY A 39 -11.65 -5.59 -6.63
C GLY A 39 -12.87 -6.35 -7.18
N PRO A 40 -13.40 -7.37 -6.48
CA PRO A 40 -14.47 -8.22 -7.00
C PRO A 40 -15.83 -7.50 -7.14
N CYS A 41 -15.94 -6.27 -6.63
CA CYS A 41 -17.15 -5.46 -6.65
C CYS A 41 -17.01 -4.14 -7.42
N VAL A 42 -16.10 -4.08 -8.39
CA VAL A 42 -15.97 -2.91 -9.29
C VAL A 42 -17.31 -2.61 -9.97
N GLY A 43 -17.71 -1.34 -9.90
CA GLY A 43 -18.95 -0.85 -10.50
C GLY A 43 -20.23 -1.23 -9.75
N GLN A 44 -20.13 -1.88 -8.59
CA GLN A 44 -21.28 -2.19 -7.73
C GLN A 44 -21.39 -1.20 -6.58
N THR A 45 -22.61 -0.91 -6.15
CA THR A 45 -22.85 -0.21 -4.89
C THR A 45 -22.62 -1.13 -3.68
N PRO A 46 -22.43 -0.58 -2.46
CA PRO A 46 -22.27 -1.37 -1.25
C PRO A 46 -23.39 -2.41 -1.02
N ASP A 47 -24.62 -2.08 -1.39
CA ASP A 47 -25.78 -2.96 -1.21
C ASP A 47 -25.87 -4.08 -2.26
N GLU A 48 -25.17 -3.95 -3.39
CA GLU A 48 -25.16 -4.93 -4.48
C GLU A 48 -24.00 -5.93 -4.35
N CYS A 49 -22.93 -5.53 -3.68
CA CYS A 49 -21.74 -6.33 -3.52
C CYS A 49 -21.92 -7.42 -2.44
N LEU A 50 -21.84 -8.69 -2.85
CA LEU A 50 -21.88 -9.81 -1.91
C LEU A 50 -20.59 -9.95 -1.08
N TRP A 51 -19.47 -9.43 -1.57
CA TRP A 51 -18.19 -9.50 -0.89
C TRP A 51 -18.12 -8.47 0.24
N SER A 52 -17.64 -8.89 1.41
CA SER A 52 -17.37 -8.00 2.53
C SER A 52 -15.94 -7.47 2.42
N PRO A 53 -15.74 -6.15 2.24
CA PRO A 53 -14.40 -5.61 2.15
C PRO A 53 -13.79 -5.31 3.53
N SER A 54 -12.46 -5.20 3.57
CA SER A 54 -11.72 -4.57 4.66
C SER A 54 -11.81 -3.05 4.63
N GLU A 55 -11.50 -2.40 5.75
CA GLU A 55 -11.54 -0.94 5.88
C GLU A 55 -10.66 -0.21 4.84
N ASP A 56 -9.51 -0.81 4.49
CA ASP A 56 -8.58 -0.28 3.49
C ASP A 56 -8.93 -0.67 2.05
N GLY A 57 -9.94 -1.53 1.84
CA GLY A 57 -10.36 -1.96 0.51
C GLY A 57 -9.46 -2.96 -0.21
N LEU A 58 -8.38 -3.38 0.44
CA LEU A 58 -7.38 -4.26 -0.17
C LEU A 58 -7.71 -5.74 0.00
N THR A 59 -8.65 -6.07 0.87
CA THR A 59 -9.06 -7.44 1.17
C THR A 59 -10.57 -7.55 1.02
N TRP A 60 -11.04 -8.61 0.36
CA TRP A 60 -12.46 -8.89 0.15
C TRP A 60 -12.77 -10.33 0.51
N SER A 61 -13.81 -10.54 1.30
CA SER A 61 -14.20 -11.86 1.79
C SER A 61 -15.62 -12.26 1.38
N LEU A 62 -15.80 -13.48 0.88
CA LEU A 62 -17.10 -14.06 0.55
C LEU A 62 -17.09 -15.57 0.78
N TYR A 63 -18.03 -16.07 1.59
CA TYR A 63 -18.22 -17.51 1.85
C TYR A 63 -16.92 -18.27 2.18
N GLY A 64 -16.11 -17.72 3.10
CA GLY A 64 -14.84 -18.33 3.53
C GLY A 64 -13.69 -18.18 2.54
N ARG A 65 -13.88 -17.49 1.42
CA ARG A 65 -12.82 -17.10 0.48
C ARG A 65 -12.43 -15.66 0.72
N THR A 66 -11.14 -15.38 0.68
CA THR A 66 -10.62 -14.02 0.83
C THR A 66 -9.69 -13.71 -0.32
N ALA A 67 -10.04 -12.71 -1.14
CA ALA A 67 -9.21 -12.20 -2.21
C ALA A 67 -8.49 -10.93 -1.75
N HIS A 68 -7.23 -10.81 -2.13
CA HIS A 68 -6.37 -9.70 -1.74
C HIS A 68 -5.82 -8.99 -2.98
N TYR A 69 -5.78 -7.66 -2.94
CA TYR A 69 -5.42 -6.80 -4.05
C TYR A 69 -4.37 -5.78 -3.63
N ASP A 70 -3.54 -5.34 -4.57
CA ASP A 70 -2.64 -4.21 -4.34
C ASP A 70 -3.40 -2.87 -4.40
N LYS A 71 -2.68 -1.78 -4.13
CA LYS A 71 -3.26 -0.44 -4.09
C LYS A 71 -3.66 0.12 -5.47
N LEU A 72 -3.37 -0.63 -6.53
CA LEU A 72 -3.77 -0.36 -7.91
C LEU A 72 -4.90 -1.30 -8.36
N GLY A 73 -5.30 -2.25 -7.51
CA GLY A 73 -6.37 -3.21 -7.78
C GLY A 73 -5.93 -4.48 -8.49
N ASN A 74 -4.62 -4.74 -8.60
CA ASN A 74 -4.15 -6.00 -9.17
C ASN A 74 -4.27 -7.12 -8.12
N PHE A 75 -4.67 -8.31 -8.55
CA PHE A 75 -4.80 -9.46 -7.68
C PHE A 75 -3.42 -9.91 -7.14
N VAL A 76 -3.32 -10.08 -5.82
CA VAL A 76 -2.09 -10.48 -5.14
C VAL A 76 -2.15 -11.96 -4.76
N CYS A 77 -3.17 -12.34 -3.98
CA CYS A 77 -3.32 -13.71 -3.52
C CYS A 77 -4.75 -13.98 -3.02
N GLN A 78 -5.07 -15.25 -2.78
CA GLN A 78 -6.37 -15.66 -2.23
C GLN A 78 -6.24 -16.76 -1.19
N THR A 79 -7.03 -16.68 -0.12
CA THR A 79 -7.17 -17.76 0.86
C THR A 79 -8.56 -18.40 0.79
N GLY A 80 -8.69 -19.63 1.31
CA GLY A 80 -9.99 -20.30 1.52
C GLY A 80 -10.51 -21.24 0.44
N TYR A 81 -9.83 -21.40 -0.71
CA TYR A 81 -10.23 -22.35 -1.77
C TYR A 81 -9.17 -23.41 -2.14
N VAL A 82 -7.90 -23.19 -1.75
CA VAL A 82 -6.63 -23.35 -2.54
C VAL A 82 -6.65 -22.48 -3.82
N GLN A 83 -5.87 -21.40 -3.96
CA GLN A 83 -4.42 -21.25 -3.74
C GLN A 83 -3.94 -19.94 -3.08
N SER A 84 -3.19 -20.14 -1.98
CA SER A 84 -2.05 -19.40 -1.41
C SER A 84 -2.03 -19.77 0.08
N ASP A 85 -0.88 -20.06 0.66
CA ASP A 85 -0.81 -20.29 2.11
C ASP A 85 -1.24 -19.00 2.86
N ALA A 86 -1.93 -19.13 4.00
CA ALA A 86 -2.38 -17.98 4.77
C ALA A 86 -1.20 -17.09 5.20
N ALA A 87 -0.09 -17.69 5.62
CA ALA A 87 1.11 -16.95 6.00
C ALA A 87 1.78 -16.25 4.80
N TYR A 88 1.67 -16.85 3.61
CA TYR A 88 2.14 -16.21 2.37
C TYR A 88 1.31 -14.96 2.06
N CYS A 89 -0.02 -15.07 2.10
CA CYS A 89 -0.91 -13.93 1.87
C CYS A 89 -0.72 -12.81 2.89
N ASP A 90 -0.61 -13.14 4.17
CA ASP A 90 -0.40 -12.15 5.24
C ASP A 90 0.91 -11.39 5.05
N THR A 91 1.97 -12.10 4.65
CA THR A 91 3.27 -11.49 4.38
C THR A 91 3.17 -10.51 3.21
N LEU A 92 2.61 -10.94 2.07
CA LEU A 92 2.45 -10.07 0.90
C LEU A 92 1.59 -8.85 1.20
N MET A 93 0.48 -9.05 1.92
CA MET A 93 -0.44 -7.96 2.20
C MET A 93 0.07 -6.98 3.24
N THR A 94 0.96 -7.42 4.12
CA THR A 94 1.76 -6.52 4.96
C THR A 94 2.65 -5.63 4.10
N THR A 95 3.33 -6.21 3.10
CA THR A 95 4.17 -5.47 2.14
C THR A 95 3.36 -4.47 1.30
N VAL A 96 2.21 -4.89 0.76
CA VAL A 96 1.30 -4.02 -0.02
C VAL A 96 0.87 -2.81 0.81
N ARG A 97 0.53 -3.02 2.08
CA ARG A 97 0.10 -1.94 2.97
C ARG A 97 1.24 -0.98 3.32
N ALA A 98 2.44 -1.51 3.56
CA ALA A 98 3.61 -0.73 3.98
C ALA A 98 4.23 0.10 2.83
N LEU A 99 4.21 -0.41 1.60
CA LEU A 99 4.82 0.26 0.46
C LEU A 99 3.89 1.31 -0.17
N PRO A 100 4.43 2.27 -0.94
CA PRO A 100 3.63 3.12 -1.82
C PRO A 100 2.76 2.31 -2.80
N GLN A 101 1.90 2.98 -3.57
CA GLN A 101 1.16 2.30 -4.64
C GLN A 101 2.15 1.70 -5.65
N LEU A 102 2.25 0.37 -5.66
CA LEU A 102 3.11 -0.42 -6.54
C LEU A 102 2.28 -1.57 -7.14
N PRO A 103 2.55 -2.00 -8.38
CA PRO A 103 1.84 -3.09 -9.05
C PRO A 103 2.36 -4.46 -8.58
N ILE A 104 2.27 -4.72 -7.28
CA ILE A 104 2.77 -5.95 -6.65
C ILE A 104 2.02 -7.18 -7.18
N GLY A 105 0.72 -7.05 -7.44
CA GLY A 105 -0.07 -8.14 -8.02
C GLY A 105 0.49 -8.56 -9.38
N ASP A 106 0.78 -7.60 -10.27
CA ASP A 106 1.36 -7.87 -11.59
C ASP A 106 2.74 -8.52 -11.53
N TRP A 107 3.55 -8.18 -10.53
CA TRP A 107 4.89 -8.75 -10.37
C TRP A 107 4.87 -10.22 -9.96
N ILE A 108 3.86 -10.60 -9.19
CA ILE A 108 3.73 -11.95 -8.63
C ILE A 108 2.91 -12.84 -9.57
N TRP A 109 1.89 -12.28 -10.21
CA TRP A 109 1.05 -12.94 -11.21
C TRP A 109 1.51 -12.59 -12.63
N VAL A 110 2.65 -13.13 -13.04
CA VAL A 110 3.13 -13.03 -14.43
C VAL A 110 2.39 -14.06 -15.29
N GLY A 111 1.14 -13.78 -15.68
CA GLY A 111 0.43 -14.62 -16.66
C GLY A 111 -1.10 -14.65 -16.55
N ALA A 112 -1.75 -13.51 -16.82
CA ALA A 112 -3.11 -13.53 -17.37
C ALA A 112 -3.06 -13.90 -18.86
#